data_AF-A0A2N7Q527-F1
#
_entry.id   AF-A0A2N7Q527-F1
#
_cell.length_a   1.000
_cell.length_b   1.000
_cell.length_c   1.000
_cell.angle_alpha   90.00
_cell.angle_beta   90.00
_cell.angle_gamma   90.00
#
_symmetry.space_group_name_H-M   'P 1'
#
loop_
_entity.id
_entity.type
_entity.pdbx_description
1 polymer ?
#
loop_
_entity_poly.entity_id
_entity_poly.type
_entity_poly.pdbx_seq_one_letter_code
_entity_poly.pdbx_strand_id
1 'polypeptide(L)' 'LIGDNHRGLLVPIKDSQKLAFAIKKLLSEKDFSQTLVNRAFDFVKDFNYKITSKNYLNIYKMLVNRV' A
#
# COMPACT_ATOMS: atom_id res chain seq x y z
N LEU A 1 -1.55 -2.42 1.15
CA LEU A 1 -1.42 -3.37 0.02
C LEU A 1 -0.34 -2.88 -0.93
N ILE A 2 0.75 -3.63 -1.10
CA ILE A 2 1.78 -3.33 -2.09
C ILE A 2 1.40 -4.05 -3.39
N GLY A 3 1.37 -3.32 -4.50
CA GLY A 3 1.20 -3.90 -5.85
C GLY A 3 2.55 -3.94 -6.54
N ASP A 4 2.99 -5.12 -6.96
CA ASP A 4 4.31 -5.31 -7.58
C ASP A 4 4.46 -4.48 -8.86
N ASN A 5 5.63 -3.85 -9.03
CA ASN A 5 5.96 -2.88 -10.09
C ASN A 5 4.96 -1.70 -10.24
N HIS A 6 4.06 -1.51 -9.28
CA HIS A 6 3.03 -0.48 -9.39
C HIS A 6 3.06 0.51 -8.22
N ARG A 7 3.15 0.01 -6.98
CA ARG A 7 3.24 0.82 -5.75
C ARG A 7 4.41 0.38 -4.85
N GLY A 8 5.30 -0.42 -5.40
CA GLY A 8 6.45 -1.01 -4.73
C GLY A 8 7.00 -2.18 -5.53
N LEU A 9 8.01 -2.85 -5.00
CA LEU A 9 8.57 -4.09 -5.54
C LEU A 9 8.32 -5.22 -4.56
N LEU A 10 7.82 -6.34 -5.04
CA LEU A 10 7.75 -7.57 -4.25
C LEU A 10 9.03 -8.37 -4.42
N VAL A 11 9.58 -8.83 -3.31
CA VAL A 11 10.80 -9.65 -3.28
C VAL A 11 10.48 -10.98 -2.62
N PRO A 12 10.95 -12.11 -3.16
CA PRO A 12 10.78 -13.40 -2.52
C PRO A 12 11.38 -13.44 -1.11
N ILE A 13 10.70 -14.16 -0.22
CA ILE A 13 11.14 -14.32 1.16
C ILE A 13 12.51 -15.00 1.18
N LYS A 14 13.43 -14.46 1.98
CA LYS A 14 14.81 -14.98 2.17
C LYS A 14 15.69 -14.98 0.90
N ASP A 15 15.35 -14.19 -0.12
CA ASP A 15 16.19 -14.01 -1.31
C ASP A 15 16.99 -12.71 -1.21
N SER A 16 18.19 -12.79 -0.63
CA SER A 16 19.06 -11.62 -0.41
C SER A 16 19.56 -11.00 -1.72
N GLN A 17 19.75 -11.80 -2.77
CA GLN A 17 20.21 -11.31 -4.07
C GLN A 17 19.12 -10.48 -4.74
N LYS A 18 17.87 -10.98 -4.78
CA LYS A 18 16.75 -10.20 -5.33
C LYS A 18 16.41 -8.97 -4.50
N LEU A 19 16.59 -9.04 -3.18
CA LEU A 19 16.44 -7.87 -2.32
C LEU A 19 17.47 -6.78 -2.68
N ALA A 20 18.75 -7.15 -2.78
CA ALA A 20 19.81 -6.23 -3.16
C ALA A 20 19.56 -5.62 -4.56
N PHE A 21 19.11 -6.43 -5.52
CA PHE A 21 18.74 -5.96 -6.85
C PHE A 21 17.58 -4.96 -6.79
N ALA A 22 16.50 -5.26 -6.07
CA ALA A 22 15.34 -4.38 -5.94
C ALA A 22 15.71 -3.03 -5.29
N ILE A 23 16.53 -3.06 -4.23
CA ILE A 23 17.04 -1.84 -3.58
C ILE A 23 17.87 -1.02 -4.57
N LYS A 24 18.82 -1.65 -5.26
CA LYS A 24 19.66 -0.97 -6.26
C LYS A 24 18.83 -0.34 -7.37
N LYS A 25 17.81 -1.05 -7.86
CA LYS A 25 16.88 -0.54 -8.88
C LYS A 25 16.17 0.73 -8.41
N LEU A 26 15.60 0.72 -7.20
CA LEU A 26 14.91 1.89 -6.64
C LEU A 26 15.82 3.10 -6.42
N LEU A 27 17.11 2.86 -6.11
CA LEU A 27 18.09 3.93 -5.94
C LEU A 27 18.61 4.49 -7.28
N SER A 28 18.72 3.64 -8.29
CA SER A 28 19.35 4.01 -9.57
C SER A 28 18.35 4.57 -10.58
N GLU A 29 17.12 4.04 -10.60
CA GLU A 29 16.06 4.43 -11.55
C GLU A 29 15.10 5.42 -10.88
N LYS A 30 15.51 6.69 -10.78
CA LYS A 30 14.75 7.71 -10.03
C LYS A 30 13.33 7.94 -10.55
N ASP A 31 13.13 8.00 -11.86
CA ASP A 31 11.80 8.22 -12.46
C ASP A 31 10.85 7.06 -12.19
N PHE A 32 11.37 5.83 -12.23
CA PHE A 32 10.64 4.63 -11.84
C PHE A 32 10.23 4.71 -10.37
N SER A 33 11.19 5.01 -9.49
CA SER A 33 10.96 5.15 -8.05
C SER A 33 9.91 6.23 -7.74
N GLN A 34 10.01 7.40 -8.36
CA GLN A 34 9.06 8.49 -8.18
C GLN A 34 7.65 8.11 -8.65
N THR A 35 7.55 7.38 -9.76
CA THR A 35 6.27 6.88 -10.27
C THR A 35 5.60 5.93 -9.26
N LEU A 36 6.37 5.03 -8.64
CA LEU A 36 5.85 4.15 -7.61
C LEU A 36 5.36 4.93 -6.38
N VAL A 37 6.13 5.94 -5.93
CA VAL A 37 5.78 6.78 -4.77
C VAL A 37 4.48 7.54 -5.02
N ASN A 38 4.32 8.16 -6.19
CA ASN A 38 3.10 8.91 -6.52
C ASN A 38 1.87 8.00 -6.49
N ARG A 39 1.96 6.82 -7.10
CA ARG A 39 0.87 5.83 -7.10
C ARG A 39 0.58 5.29 -5.71
N ALA A 40 1.61 5.08 -4.88
CA ALA A 40 1.45 4.65 -3.50
C ALA A 40 0.75 5.73 -2.67
N PHE A 41 1.14 7.00 -2.84
CA PHE A 41 0.53 8.14 -2.17
C PHE A 41 -0.95 8.29 -2.51
N ASP A 42 -1.32 8.18 -3.78
CA ASP A 42 -2.72 8.22 -4.18
C ASP A 42 -3.53 7.07 -3.61
N PHE A 43 -2.96 5.86 -3.60
CA PHE A 43 -3.63 4.67 -3.07
C PHE A 43 -3.91 4.75 -1.56
N VAL A 44 -2.99 5.31 -0.76
CA VAL A 44 -3.17 5.34 0.70
C VAL A 44 -4.16 6.40 1.18
N LYS A 45 -4.62 7.31 0.31
CA LYS A 45 -5.61 8.35 0.66
C LYS A 45 -6.87 7.75 1.28
N ASP A 46 -7.28 6.57 0.82
CA ASP A 46 -8.48 5.90 1.31
C ASP A 46 -8.24 5.06 2.58
N PHE A 47 -6.98 4.83 2.94
CA PHE A 47 -6.58 4.04 4.12
C PHE A 47 -6.29 4.95 5.32
N ASN A 48 -7.25 5.79 5.67
CA ASN A 48 -7.14 6.70 6.82
C ASN A 48 -8.18 6.42 7.90
N TYR A 49 -7.85 6.76 9.15
CA TYR A 49 -8.69 6.51 10.32
C TYR A 49 -10.08 7.15 10.23
N LYS A 50 -10.24 8.27 9.52
CA LYS A 50 -11.54 8.92 9.35
C LYS A 50 -12.48 8.06 8.50
N ILE A 51 -11.96 7.41 7.46
CA ILE A 51 -12.73 6.47 6.63
C ILE A 51 -12.99 5.18 7.41
N THR A 52 -11.96 4.61 8.05
CA THR A 52 -12.11 3.36 8.82
C THR A 52 -13.10 3.51 9.97
N SER A 53 -13.04 4.59 10.73
CA SER A 53 -13.97 4.83 11.86
C SER A 53 -15.42 5.00 11.39
N LYS A 54 -15.66 5.67 10.25
CA LYS A 54 -16.99 5.73 9.64
C LYS A 54 -17.51 4.35 9.25
N ASN A 55 -16.65 3.50 8.66
CA ASN A 55 -17.03 2.14 8.31
C ASN A 55 -17.41 1.31 9.54
N TYR A 56 -16.64 1.40 10.63
CA TYR A 56 -16.98 0.75 11.89
C TYR A 56 -18.28 1.29 12.50
N LEU A 57 -18.48 2.61 12.51
CA LEU A 57 -19.74 3.18 12.99
C LEU A 57 -20.94 2.67 12.19
N ASN A 58 -20.83 2.57 10.87
CA ASN A 58 -21.89 2.03 10.03
C ASN A 58 -22.20 0.57 10.37
N ILE A 59 -21.17 -0.26 10.59
CA ILE A 59 -21.34 -1.64 11.03
C ILE A 59 -22.08 -1.69 12.37
N TYR A 60 -21.68 -0.89 13.36
CA TYR A 60 -22.38 -0.85 14.65
C TYR A 60 -23.84 -0.43 14.53
N LYS A 61 -24.14 0.61 13.73
CA LYS A 61 -25.52 1.04 13.46
C LYS A 61 -26.36 -0.06 12.81
N MET A 62 -25.79 -0.81 11.87
CA MET A 62 -26.47 -1.94 11.24
C MET A 62 -26.81 -3.05 12.23
N LEU A 63 -25.93 -3.31 13.20
CA LEU A 63 -26.15 -4.34 14.21
C LEU A 63 -27.21 -3.91 15.23
N VAL A 64 -27.17 -2.65 15.68
CA VAL A 64 -28.16 -2.12 16.62
C VAL A 64 -29.55 -2.06 15.99
N ASN A 65 -29.68 -1.63 14.73
CA ASN A 65 -30.97 -1.53 14.04
C ASN A 65 -31.56 -2.87 13.56
N ARG A 66 -30.86 -3.99 13.78
CA ARG A 66 -31.35 -5.35 13.48
C ARG A 66 -32.02 -6.03 14.67
N VAL A 67 -31.96 -5.40 15.85
CA VAL A 67 -32.65 -5.81 17.09
C VAL A 67 -33.91 -4.95 17.25
#